data_AF-A0A921GA25-F1
#
_entry.id   AF-A0A921GA25-F1
#
_cell.length_a   1.000
_cell.length_b   1.000
_cell.length_c   1.000
_cell.angle_alpha   90.00
_cell.angle_beta   90.00
_cell.angle_gamma   90.00
#
_symmetry.space_group_name_H-M   'P 1'
#
loop_
_entity.id
_entity.type
_entity.pdbx_description
1 polymer ?
#
loop_
_entity_poly.entity_id
_entity_poly.type
_entity_poly.pdbx_seq_one_letter_code
_entity_poly.pdbx_strand_id
1 'polypeptide(L)'
;NLPLNDQVYTMQSKIIRHLANYDACIIVSGCADYILEDYDNVLKVFIHAPLESRIKRVKNEYKEVHDDYKKYVIKKDKTRSNYYNYYTTNKWGQLKNFDLTLNSDLGLDEVANIIANVYLKGNF
;
A
#
# COMPACT_ATOMS: atom_id res chain seq x y z
N ASN A 1 22.31 7.63 -18.80
CA ASN A 1 22.11 7.11 -17.43
C ASN A 1 20.71 7.45 -16.96
N LEU A 2 19.96 6.45 -16.49
CA LEU A 2 18.65 6.67 -15.84
C LEU A 2 18.85 7.47 -14.54
N PRO A 3 17.93 8.38 -14.16
CA PRO A 3 17.90 8.99 -12.83
C PRO A 3 17.90 7.93 -11.72
N LEU A 4 18.49 8.25 -10.56
CA LEU A 4 18.61 7.31 -9.43
C LEU A 4 17.25 6.71 -9.02
N ASN A 5 16.21 7.56 -8.93
CA ASN A 5 14.88 7.10 -8.55
C ASN A 5 14.30 6.08 -9.55
N ASP A 6 14.56 6.28 -10.85
CA ASP A 6 14.08 5.37 -11.89
C ASP A 6 14.85 4.05 -11.88
N GLN A 7 16.14 4.08 -11.54
CA GLN A 7 16.91 2.86 -11.28
C GLN A 7 16.36 2.09 -10.07
N VAL A 8 16.02 2.79 -8.98
CA VAL A 8 15.40 2.20 -7.79
C VAL A 8 14.05 1.58 -8.12
N TYR A 9 13.16 2.29 -8.83
CA TYR A 9 11.88 1.75 -9.27
C TYR A 9 12.04 0.52 -10.16
N THR A 10 12.98 0.56 -11.11
CA THR A 10 13.27 -0.58 -12.00
C THR A 10 13.72 -1.80 -11.19
N MET A 11 14.61 -1.62 -10.22
CA MET A 11 15.07 -2.73 -9.38
C MET A 11 13.96 -3.25 -8.48
N GLN A 12 13.19 -2.36 -7.86
CA GLN A 12 12.06 -2.73 -7.01
C GLN A 12 11.01 -3.53 -7.79
N SER A 13 10.71 -3.13 -9.02
CA SER A 13 9.78 -3.86 -9.90
C SER A 13 10.25 -5.28 -10.20
N LYS A 14 11.55 -5.46 -10.43
CA LYS A 14 12.14 -6.80 -10.63
C LYS A 14 12.03 -7.66 -9.37
N ILE A 15 12.31 -7.08 -8.20
CA ILE A 15 12.22 -7.79 -6.92
C ILE A 15 10.78 -8.21 -6.62
N ILE A 16 9.80 -7.32 -6.83
CA ILE A 16 8.38 -7.61 -6.64
C ILE A 16 7.93 -8.79 -7.50
N ARG A 17 8.24 -8.75 -8.81
CA ARG A 17 7.90 -9.86 -9.73
C ARG A 17 8.62 -11.15 -9.37
N HIS A 18 9.89 -11.06 -8.94
CA HIS A 18 10.65 -12.23 -8.51
C HIS A 18 10.02 -12.89 -7.29
N LEU A 19 9.68 -12.12 -6.25
CA LEU A 19 9.03 -12.64 -5.05
C LEU A 19 7.66 -13.26 -5.37
N ALA A 20 6.83 -12.58 -6.15
CA ALA A 20 5.51 -13.08 -6.56
C ALA A 20 5.58 -14.38 -7.39
N ASN A 21 6.65 -14.59 -8.15
CA ASN A 21 6.87 -15.82 -8.91
C ASN A 21 7.50 -16.96 -8.09
N TYR A 22 8.12 -16.65 -6.94
CA TYR A 22 8.88 -17.61 -6.16
C TYR A 22 8.01 -18.31 -5.11
N ASP A 23 7.23 -17.55 -4.34
CA ASP A 23 6.37 -18.10 -3.29
C ASP A 23 5.25 -17.10 -2.92
N ALA A 24 4.25 -17.59 -2.19
CA ALA A 24 3.21 -16.76 -1.60
C ALA A 24 3.83 -15.69 -0.69
N CYS A 25 3.47 -14.42 -0.93
CA CYS A 25 4.02 -13.30 -0.18
C CYS A 25 3.01 -12.16 -0.01
N ILE A 26 3.26 -11.32 1.00
CA ILE A 26 2.54 -10.06 1.20
C ILE A 26 3.50 -8.93 0.85
N ILE A 27 3.13 -8.11 -0.13
CA ILE A 27 3.92 -6.97 -0.57
C ILE A 27 3.21 -5.67 -0.16
N VAL A 28 3.91 -4.84 0.62
CA VAL A 28 3.40 -3.55 1.07
C VAL A 28 4.13 -2.42 0.35
N SER A 29 3.38 -1.52 -0.30
CA SER A 29 3.88 -0.37 -1.06
C SER A 29 4.59 -0.73 -2.38
N GLY A 30 5.25 0.25 -3.01
CA GLY A 30 6.09 0.01 -4.19
C GLY A 30 5.37 -0.11 -5.51
N CYS A 31 4.12 0.36 -5.61
CA CYS A 31 3.27 0.20 -6.80
C CYS A 31 3.01 -1.28 -7.15
N ALA A 32 3.04 -2.18 -6.17
CA ALA A 32 2.90 -3.62 -6.38
C ALA A 32 1.57 -3.98 -7.10
N ASP A 33 0.49 -3.28 -6.79
CA ASP A 33 -0.82 -3.43 -7.45
C ASP A 33 -0.75 -3.16 -8.95
N TYR A 34 0.06 -2.19 -9.36
CA TYR A 34 0.28 -1.87 -10.77
C TYR A 34 1.32 -2.79 -11.41
N ILE A 35 2.42 -3.08 -10.71
CA ILE A 35 3.50 -3.95 -11.21
C ILE A 35 2.98 -5.38 -11.46
N LEU A 36 2.04 -5.85 -10.65
CA LEU A 36 1.46 -7.18 -10.75
C LEU A 36 0.07 -7.15 -11.41
N GLU A 37 -0.27 -6.11 -12.18
CA GLU A 37 -1.62 -5.98 -12.75
C GLU A 37 -2.01 -7.12 -13.70
N ASP A 38 -1.02 -7.73 -14.36
CA ASP A 38 -1.20 -8.85 -15.29
C ASP A 38 -1.11 -10.23 -14.60
N TYR A 39 -1.09 -10.29 -13.27
CA TYR A 39 -1.02 -11.54 -12.51
C TYR A 39 -2.42 -11.94 -12.04
N ASP A 40 -2.82 -13.19 -12.30
CA ASP A 40 -4.16 -13.68 -11.95
C ASP A 40 -4.33 -13.94 -10.44
N ASN A 41 -3.25 -14.30 -9.74
CA ASN A 41 -3.24 -14.74 -8.34
C ASN A 41 -2.76 -13.63 -7.39
N VAL A 42 -3.43 -12.47 -7.41
CA VAL A 42 -3.07 -11.31 -6.59
C VAL A 42 -4.31 -10.60 -6.06
N LEU A 43 -4.46 -10.58 -4.73
CA LEU A 43 -5.45 -9.76 -4.05
C LEU A 43 -4.90 -8.35 -3.78
N LYS A 44 -5.44 -7.33 -4.46
CA LYS A 44 -5.02 -5.92 -4.29
C LYS A 44 -5.85 -5.25 -3.20
N VAL A 45 -5.22 -4.87 -2.09
CA VAL A 45 -5.88 -4.27 -0.92
C VAL A 45 -5.43 -2.84 -0.67
N PHE A 46 -6.38 -1.92 -0.45
CA PHE A 46 -6.12 -0.57 0.01
C PHE A 46 -6.66 -0.33 1.42
N ILE A 47 -5.77 0.04 2.35
CA ILE A 47 -6.13 0.33 3.74
C ILE A 47 -6.14 1.84 3.97
N HIS A 48 -7.25 2.36 4.49
CA HIS A 48 -7.39 3.76 4.85
C HIS A 48 -7.89 3.94 6.29
N ALA A 49 -7.90 5.19 6.75
CA ALA A 49 -8.54 5.62 7.99
C ALA A 49 -8.73 7.14 7.99
N PRO A 50 -9.66 7.67 8.79
CA PRO A 50 -9.75 9.10 9.09
C PRO A 50 -8.41 9.67 9.53
N LEU A 51 -8.16 10.94 9.19
CA LEU A 51 -6.90 11.62 9.53
C LEU A 51 -6.60 11.58 11.03
N GLU A 52 -7.61 11.80 11.87
CA GLU A 52 -7.46 11.80 13.33
C GLU A 52 -7.01 10.43 13.87
N SER A 53 -7.58 9.34 13.36
CA SER A 53 -7.19 7.98 13.74
C SER A 53 -5.73 7.70 13.37
N ARG A 54 -5.29 8.18 12.21
CA ARG A 54 -3.90 8.04 11.74
C ARG A 54 -2.93 8.88 12.57
N ILE A 55 -3.29 10.11 12.93
CA ILE A 55 -2.53 10.95 13.87
C ILE A 55 -2.39 10.25 15.22
N LYS A 56 -3.49 9.70 15.75
CA LYS A 56 -3.51 8.96 17.01
C LYS A 56 -2.57 7.76 16.97
N ARG A 57 -2.54 6.99 15.88
CA ARG A 57 -1.58 5.87 15.71
C ARG A 57 -0.13 6.34 15.71
N VAL A 58 0.20 7.37 14.94
CA VAL A 58 1.56 7.93 14.91
C VAL A 58 2.03 8.32 16.31
N LYS A 59 1.16 8.98 17.08
CA LYS A 59 1.47 9.44 18.43
C LYS A 59 1.57 8.30 19.45
N ASN A 60 0.57 7.41 19.48
CA ASN A 60 0.38 6.50 20.61
C ASN A 60 0.95 5.10 20.35
N GLU A 61 0.83 4.61 19.10
CA GLU A 61 1.30 3.28 18.73
C GLU A 61 2.74 3.33 18.25
N TYR A 62 3.04 4.22 17.30
CA TYR A 62 4.40 4.34 16.74
C TYR A 62 5.32 5.17 17.65
N LYS A 63 4.74 5.92 18.60
CA LYS A 63 5.46 6.76 19.57
C LYS A 63 6.42 7.75 18.91
N GLU A 64 6.07 8.21 17.72
CA GLU A 64 6.86 9.21 17.01
C GLU A 64 6.58 10.62 17.57
N VAL A 65 7.61 11.46 17.56
CA VAL A 65 7.51 12.85 18.02
C VAL A 65 7.65 13.77 16.81
N HIS A 66 6.65 14.62 16.60
CA HIS A 66 6.61 15.59 15.50
C HIS A 66 6.01 16.90 16.02
N ASP A 67 6.56 18.04 15.57
CA ASP A 67 6.03 19.37 15.93
C ASP A 67 4.58 19.56 15.49
N ASP A 68 4.23 18.99 14.33
CA ASP A 68 2.88 19.00 13.77
C ASP A 68 2.56 17.63 13.18
N TYR A 69 1.86 16.80 13.96
CA TYR A 69 1.43 15.46 13.57
C TYR A 69 0.54 15.47 12.33
N LYS A 70 -0.34 16.46 12.19
CA LYS A 70 -1.26 16.56 11.05
C LYS A 70 -0.47 16.79 9.77
N LYS A 71 0.45 17.75 9.80
CA LYS A 71 1.34 18.05 8.67
C LYS A 71 2.23 16.86 8.33
N TYR A 72 2.73 16.14 9.34
CA TYR A 72 3.52 14.92 9.13
C TYR A 72 2.73 13.85 8.36
N VAL A 73 1.52 13.50 8.82
CA VAL A 73 0.68 12.48 8.17
C VAL A 73 0.31 12.89 6.74
N ILE A 74 -0.13 14.14 6.54
CA ILE A 74 -0.45 14.66 5.20
C ILE A 74 0.77 14.63 4.27
N LYS A 75 1.97 14.96 4.79
CA LYS A 75 3.21 14.90 4.02
C LYS A 75 3.52 13.47 3.59
N LYS A 76 3.35 12.48 4.48
CA LYS A 76 3.56 11.06 4.15
C LYS A 76 2.58 10.57 3.07
N ASP A 77 1.29 10.93 3.17
CA ASP A 77 0.30 10.62 2.13
C ASP A 77 0.69 11.24 0.79
N LYS A 78 1.08 12.51 0.80
CA LYS A 78 1.51 13.22 -0.42
C LYS A 78 2.74 12.57 -1.04
N THR A 79 3.73 12.15 -0.24
CA THR A 79 4.90 11.43 -0.75
C THR A 79 4.50 10.11 -1.42
N ARG A 80 3.60 9.33 -0.81
CA ARG A 80 3.09 8.07 -1.40
C ARG A 80 2.33 8.33 -2.69
N SER A 81 1.44 9.32 -2.70
CA SER A 81 0.66 9.69 -3.88
C SER A 81 1.54 10.18 -5.02
N ASN A 82 2.52 11.04 -4.73
CA ASN A 82 3.46 11.54 -5.75
C ASN A 82 4.28 10.41 -6.38
N TYR A 83 4.81 9.50 -5.56
CA TYR A 83 5.59 8.37 -6.06
C TYR A 83 4.73 7.45 -6.94
N TYR A 84 3.54 7.08 -6.48
CA TYR A 84 2.63 6.20 -7.20
C TYR A 84 2.16 6.82 -8.52
N ASN A 85 1.72 8.07 -8.51
CA ASN A 85 1.25 8.76 -9.70
C ASN A 85 2.37 9.06 -10.71
N TYR A 86 3.64 9.09 -10.27
CA TYR A 86 4.78 9.28 -11.17
C TYR A 86 5.10 7.99 -11.95
N TYR A 87 5.02 6.83 -11.28
CA TYR A 87 5.43 5.55 -11.86
C TYR A 87 4.29 4.72 -12.46
N THR A 88 3.04 5.13 -12.27
CA THR A 88 1.86 4.41 -12.76
C THR A 88 0.94 5.33 -13.54
N THR A 89 0.12 4.76 -14.42
CA THR A 89 -0.97 5.50 -15.08
C THR A 89 -2.22 5.62 -14.20
N ASN A 90 -2.19 5.01 -13.02
CA ASN A 90 -3.24 4.99 -12.02
C ASN A 90 -3.15 6.18 -11.06
N LYS A 91 -4.24 6.43 -10.32
CA LYS A 91 -4.26 7.41 -9.23
C LYS A 91 -4.20 6.72 -7.87
N TRP A 92 -3.30 7.17 -7.01
CA TRP A 92 -3.16 6.64 -5.65
C TRP A 92 -4.47 6.73 -4.88
N GLY A 93 -4.89 5.62 -4.26
CA GLY A 93 -6.13 5.54 -3.50
C GLY A 93 -7.41 5.55 -4.35
N GLN A 94 -7.32 5.44 -5.67
CA GLN A 94 -8.49 5.29 -6.52
C GLN A 94 -9.08 3.88 -6.35
N LEU A 95 -10.29 3.80 -5.81
CA LEU A 95 -10.94 2.55 -5.39
C LEU A 95 -10.94 1.45 -6.47
N LYS A 96 -11.13 1.84 -7.74
CA LYS A 96 -11.18 0.89 -8.87
C LYS A 96 -9.88 0.11 -9.13
N ASN A 97 -8.76 0.53 -8.54
CA ASN A 97 -7.47 -0.13 -8.72
C ASN A 97 -7.28 -1.30 -7.74
N PHE A 98 -8.19 -1.47 -6.78
CA PHE A 98 -8.10 -2.44 -5.70
C PHE A 98 -9.33 -3.33 -5.68
N ASP A 99 -9.14 -4.60 -5.34
CA ASP A 99 -10.22 -5.57 -5.17
C ASP A 99 -10.93 -5.37 -3.83
N LEU A 100 -10.19 -4.85 -2.83
CA LEU A 100 -10.70 -4.62 -1.48
C LEU A 100 -10.18 -3.31 -0.89
N THR A 101 -11.08 -2.46 -0.40
CA THR A 101 -10.75 -1.21 0.30
C THR A 101 -11.34 -1.22 1.70
N LEU A 102 -10.50 -1.11 2.74
CA LEU A 102 -10.94 -1.25 4.13
C LEU A 102 -10.52 -0.06 5.00
N ASN A 103 -11.43 0.35 5.87
CA ASN A 103 -11.15 1.29 6.94
C ASN A 103 -10.54 0.55 8.15
N SER A 104 -9.30 0.87 8.49
CA SER A 104 -8.58 0.29 9.64
C SER A 104 -9.13 0.67 11.01
N ASP A 105 -10.12 1.56 11.10
CA ASP A 105 -10.86 1.84 12.34
C ASP A 105 -11.85 0.73 12.70
N LEU A 106 -12.10 -0.24 11.81
CA LEU A 106 -12.85 -1.47 12.12
C LEU A 106 -12.14 -2.36 13.17
N GLY A 107 -10.85 -2.11 13.42
CA GLY A 107 -10.00 -2.93 14.30
C GLY A 107 -8.97 -3.71 13.47
N LEU A 108 -7.74 -3.81 13.99
CA LEU A 108 -6.63 -4.45 13.25
C LEU A 108 -6.90 -5.94 13.01
N ASP A 109 -7.36 -6.65 14.05
CA ASP A 109 -7.66 -8.07 13.95
C ASP A 109 -8.83 -8.34 13.00
N GLU A 110 -9.88 -7.51 13.08
CA GLU A 110 -11.04 -7.62 12.19
C GLU A 110 -10.64 -7.40 10.73
N VAL A 111 -9.86 -6.34 10.46
CA VAL A 111 -9.38 -6.06 9.09
C VAL A 111 -8.48 -7.18 8.58
N ALA A 112 -7.57 -7.70 9.40
CA ALA A 112 -6.71 -8.83 9.02
C ALA A 112 -7.55 -10.08 8.70
N ASN A 113 -8.55 -10.38 9.52
CA ASN A 113 -9.47 -11.50 9.31
C ASN A 113 -10.26 -11.34 8.02
N ILE A 114 -10.77 -10.15 7.72
CA ILE A 114 -11.49 -9.90 6.46
C ILE A 114 -10.57 -10.16 5.26
N ILE A 115 -9.33 -9.64 5.27
CA ILE A 115 -8.37 -9.83 4.18
C ILE A 115 -8.05 -11.31 4.00
N ALA A 116 -7.72 -12.02 5.08
CA ALA A 116 -7.41 -13.44 5.03
C ALA A 116 -8.60 -14.27 4.50
N ASN A 117 -9.81 -13.97 4.96
CA ASN A 117 -11.01 -14.67 4.50
C ASN A 117 -11.32 -14.41 3.03
N VAL A 118 -11.11 -13.19 2.54
CA VAL A 118 -11.29 -12.86 1.11
C VAL A 118 -10.25 -13.61 0.27
N TYR A 119 -8.98 -13.63 0.70
CA TYR A 119 -7.93 -14.36 0.01
C TYR A 119 -8.21 -15.88 -0.05
N LEU A 120 -8.55 -16.50 1.09
CA LEU A 120 -8.78 -17.95 1.17
C LEU A 120 -10.05 -18.43 0.44
N LYS A 121 -11.05 -17.56 0.27
CA LYS A 121 -12.30 -17.89 -0.43
C LYS A 121 -12.29 -17.48 -1.90
N GLY A 122 -11.48 -16.48 -2.26
CA GLY A 122 -11.28 -16.07 -3.63
C GLY A 122 -10.34 -17.03 -4.36
N ASN A 123 -10.38 -16.99 -5.69
CA ASN A 123 -9.39 -17.66 -6.53
C ASN A 123 -8.20 -16.70 -6.75
N PHE A 124 -7.58 -16.26 -5.67
CA PHE A 124 -6.37 -15.42 -5.69
C PHE A 124 -5.13 -16.24 -5.30
#